data_AF-A0A949RPM9-F1
#
_entry.id   AF-A0A949RPM9-F1
#
_cell.length_a   1.000
_cell.length_b   1.000
_cell.length_c   1.000
_cell.angle_alpha   90.00
_cell.angle_beta   90.00
_cell.angle_gamma   90.00
#
_symmetry.space_group_name_H-M   'P 1'
#
loop_
_entity.id
_entity.type
_entity.pdbx_description
1 polymer ?
#
loop_
_entity_poly.entity_id
_entity_poly.type
_entity_poly.pdbx_seq_one_letter_code
_entity_poly.pdbx_strand_id
1 'polypeptide(L)' 'MTKKDLARILAKKADMPQATAADHLDRVVHDIVCKLRNGDAVPLPGLGILQLHGKRGVKFKPELASGRGKGNS' A
#
# COMPACT_ATOMS: atom_id res chain seq x y z
N MET A 1 -9.08 0.21 -10.97
CA MET A 1 -8.38 1.50 -10.73
C MET A 1 -7.03 1.44 -11.39
N THR A 2 -6.63 2.51 -12.07
CA THR A 2 -5.29 2.65 -12.67
C THR A 2 -4.39 3.51 -11.78
N LYS A 3 -3.08 3.52 -12.05
CA LYS A 3 -2.12 4.43 -11.37
C LYS A 3 -2.53 5.90 -11.51
N LYS A 4 -3.08 6.29 -12.66
CA LYS A 4 -3.57 7.64 -12.92
C LYS A 4 -4.78 8.01 -12.05
N ASP A 5 -5.68 7.04 -11.81
CA ASP A 5 -6.84 7.25 -10.94
C ASP A 5 -6.42 7.45 -9.48
N LEU A 6 -5.44 6.66 -9.01
CA LEU A 6 -4.89 6.80 -7.66
C LEU A 6 -4.18 8.13 -7.47
N ALA A 7 -3.36 8.57 -8.44
CA ALA A 7 -2.71 9.87 -8.40
C ALA A 7 -3.73 11.02 -8.35
N ARG A 8 -4.82 10.93 -9.12
CA ARG A 8 -5.91 11.93 -9.09
C ARG A 8 -6.60 11.98 -7.73
N ILE A 9 -6.91 10.83 -7.14
CA ILE A 9 -7.54 10.76 -5.81
C ILE A 9 -6.60 11.31 -4.73
N LEU A 10 -5.31 10.98 -4.82
CA LEU A 10 -4.30 11.50 -3.90
C LEU A 10 -4.17 13.02 -4.02
N ALA A 11 -4.08 13.54 -5.24
CA ALA A 11 -4.04 14.98 -5.52
C ALA A 11 -5.21 15.72 -4.87
N LYS A 12 -6.43 15.20 -5.03
CA LYS A 12 -7.64 15.79 -4.44
C LYS A 12 -7.66 15.71 -2.92
N LYS A 13 -7.21 14.60 -2.33
CA LYS A 13 -7.25 14.40 -0.87
C LYS A 13 -6.20 15.20 -0.13
N ALA A 14 -5.04 15.41 -0.75
CA ALA A 14 -3.90 16.07 -0.15
C ALA A 14 -3.69 17.51 -0.65
N ASP A 15 -4.67 18.05 -1.38
CA ASP A 15 -4.66 19.40 -1.97
C ASP A 15 -3.33 19.73 -2.69
N MET A 16 -2.90 18.83 -3.58
CA MET A 16 -1.63 18.95 -4.30
C MET A 16 -1.79 18.80 -5.81
N PRO A 17 -0.85 19.33 -6.62
CA PRO A 17 -0.87 19.15 -8.06
C PRO A 17 -0.83 17.67 -8.45
N GLN A 18 -1.55 17.31 -9.53
CA GLN A 18 -1.64 15.91 -9.98
C GLN A 18 -0.28 15.33 -10.38
N ALA A 19 0.61 16.14 -10.96
CA ALA A 19 1.96 15.71 -11.30
C ALA A 19 2.76 15.31 -10.04
N THR A 20 2.75 16.17 -9.03
CA THR A 20 3.38 15.89 -7.72
C THR A 20 2.81 14.64 -7.06
N ALA A 21 1.49 14.47 -7.10
CA ALA A 21 0.85 13.26 -6.57
C ALA A 21 1.26 11.99 -7.33
N ALA A 22 1.41 12.07 -8.65
CA ALA A 22 1.88 10.94 -9.47
C ALA A 22 3.34 10.57 -9.15
N ASP A 23 4.21 11.56 -8.97
CA ASP A 23 5.62 11.33 -8.60
C ASP A 23 5.74 10.73 -7.20
N HIS A 24 4.96 11.24 -6.24
CA HIS A 24 4.90 10.68 -4.88
C HIS A 24 4.42 9.23 -4.90
N LEU A 25 3.36 8.94 -5.66
CA LEU A 25 2.85 7.58 -5.81
C LEU A 25 3.89 6.65 -6.45
N ASP A 26 4.61 7.12 -7.48
CA ASP A 26 5.65 6.33 -8.13
C ASP A 26 6.79 5.99 -7.17
N ARG A 27 7.26 6.98 -6.41
CA ARG A 27 8.33 6.80 -5.42
C ARG A 27 7.95 5.79 -4.35
N VAL A 28 6.73 5.88 -3.81
CA VAL A 28 6.25 4.93 -2.79
C VAL A 28 6.19 3.51 -3.35
N VAL A 29 5.63 3.33 -4.55
CA VAL A 29 5.57 2.01 -5.19
C VAL A 29 6.97 1.47 -5.47
N HIS A 30 7.87 2.31 -5.96
CA HIS A 30 9.27 1.94 -6.21
C HIS A 30 9.96 1.46 -4.93
N ASP A 31 9.85 2.21 -3.83
CA ASP A 31 10.45 1.85 -2.55
C ASP A 31 9.90 0.53 -2.00
N ILE A 32 8.58 0.30 -2.12
CA ILE A 32 7.96 -0.98 -1.73
C ILE A 32 8.55 -2.13 -2.54
N VAL A 33 8.61 -1.98 -3.88
CA VAL A 33 9.15 -3.01 -4.77
C VAL A 33 10.62 -3.28 -4.49
N CYS A 34 11.43 -2.24 -4.26
CA CYS A 34 12.85 -2.38 -3.94
C CYS A 34 13.06 -3.15 -2.63
N LYS A 35 12.33 -2.80 -1.57
CA LYS A 35 12.36 -3.54 -0.29
C LYS A 35 11.94 -4.99 -0.46
N LEU A 36 10.83 -5.24 -1.18
CA LEU A 36 10.39 -6.61 -1.45
C LEU A 36 11.46 -7.39 -2.22
N ARG A 37 12.09 -6.82 -3.25
CA ARG A 37 13.16 -7.51 -4.01
C ARG A 37 14.38 -7.85 -3.15
N ASN A 38 14.63 -7.11 -2.09
CA ASN A 38 15.68 -7.40 -1.11
C ASN A 38 15.29 -8.49 -0.11
N GLY A 39 14.04 -8.96 -0.14
CA GLY A 39 13.51 -9.94 0.82
C GLY A 39 12.87 -9.33 2.06
N ASP A 40 12.81 -7.99 2.14
CA ASP A 40 12.28 -7.31 3.30
C ASP A 40 10.75 -7.34 3.31
N ALA A 41 10.18 -7.49 4.52
CA ALA A 41 8.76 -7.26 4.73
C ALA A 41 8.48 -5.74 4.80
N VAL A 42 7.45 -5.29 4.10
CA VAL A 42 7.04 -3.89 4.03
C VAL A 42 5.72 -3.70 4.78
N PRO A 43 5.75 -3.10 5.99
CA PRO A 43 4.52 -2.73 6.68
C PRO A 43 3.85 -1.55 5.97
N LEU A 44 2.56 -1.69 5.71
CA LEU A 44 1.65 -0.67 5.22
C LEU A 44 0.66 -0.33 6.34
N PRO A 45 0.89 0.76 7.10
CA PRO A 45 0.07 1.11 8.25
C PRO A 45 -1.43 1.19 7.91
N GLY A 46 -2.26 0.54 8.72
CA GLY A 46 -3.72 0.50 8.51
C GLY A 46 -4.18 -0.38 7.34
N LEU A 47 -3.27 -1.06 6.65
CA LEU A 47 -3.59 -2.01 5.57
C LEU A 47 -3.09 -3.41 5.92
N GLY A 48 -1.82 -3.56 6.30
CA GLY A 48 -1.19 -4.85 6.52
C GLY A 48 0.29 -4.89 6.18
N ILE A 49 0.84 -6.08 5.99
CA ILE A 49 2.26 -6.29 5.68
C ILE A 49 2.37 -6.98 4.32
N LEU A 50 3.17 -6.40 3.42
CA LEU A 50 3.61 -7.04 2.18
C LEU A 50 4.92 -7.78 2.42
N GLN A 51 5.04 -8.98 1.87
CA GLN A 51 6.27 -9.79 1.95
C GLN A 51 6.42 -10.63 0.69
N LEU A 52 7.64 -11.02 0.33
CA LEU A 52 7.84 -11.99 -0.73
C LEU A 52 7.22 -13.35 -0.38
N HIS A 53 6.85 -14.07 -1.43
CA HIS A 53 6.33 -15.43 -1.37
C HIS A 53 6.94 -16.27 -2.49
N GLY A 54 7.89 -17.14 -2.13
CA GLY A 54 8.69 -17.89 -3.09
C GLY A 54 9.60 -16.99 -3.94
N LYS A 55 10.06 -17.50 -5.09
CA LYS A 55 11.05 -16.79 -5.94
C LYS A 55 10.50 -15.54 -6.65
N ARG A 56 9.17 -15.42 -6.83
CA ARG A 56 8.55 -14.33 -7.62
C ARG A 56 7.17 -13.87 -7.12
N GLY A 57 6.63 -14.46 -6.06
CA GLY A 57 5.32 -14.09 -5.54
C GLY A 57 5.41 -12.98 -4.49
N VAL A 58 4.31 -12.28 -4.26
CA VAL A 58 4.11 -11.36 -3.14
C VAL A 58 2.91 -11.85 -2.35
N LYS A 59 3.03 -11.90 -1.02
CA LYS A 59 1.93 -12.20 -0.09
C LYS A 59 1.62 -10.96 0.73
N PHE A 60 0.34 -10.62 0.78
CA PHE A 60 -0.18 -9.57 1.65
C PHE A 60 -0.85 -10.21 2.86
N LYS A 61 -0.42 -9.80 4.06
CA LYS A 61 -1.06 -10.14 5.33
C LYS A 61 -1.84 -8.93 5.80
N PRO A 62 -3.18 -8.91 5.71
CA PRO A 62 -3.95 -7.76 6.14
C PRO A 62 -3.79 -7.54 7.64
N GLU A 63 -3.71 -6.27 8.04
CA GLU A 63 -3.86 -5.88 9.45
C GLU A 63 -5.34 -6.06 9.77
N LEU A 64 -5.68 -7.19 10.39
CA LEU A 64 -7.04 -7.39 10.90
C LEU A 64 -7.30 -6.25 11.88
N ALA A 65 -8.22 -5.35 11.52
CA ALA A 65 -8.73 -4.34 12.43
C ALA A 65 -9.28 -5.07 13.66
N SER A 66 -8.48 -5.15 14.72
CA SER A 66 -8.92 -5.65 16.01
C SER A 66 -9.91 -4.62 16.56
N GLY A 67 -11.19 -4.78 16.20
CA GLY A 67 -12.18 -3.74 16.41
C GLY A 67 -13.58 -4.04 15.84
N ARG A 68 -14.10 -5.25 16.04
CA ARG A 68 -15.56 -5.51 16.21
C ARG A 68 -15.77 -6.94 16.71
N GLY A 69 -15.65 -7.13 18.02
CA GLY A 69 -16.42 -8.15 18.70
C GLY A 69 -17.90 -7.77 18.57
N LYS A 70 -18.67 -8.56 17.83
CA LYS A 70 -20.11 -8.66 18.01
C LYS A 70 -20.40 -10.06 18.51
N GLY A 71 -20.12 -10.28 19.80
CA GLY A 71 -20.95 -11.18 20.57
C GLY A 71 -22.23 -10.43 20.88
N ASN A 72 -23.37 -10.96 20.43
CA ASN A 72 -24.61 -10.89 21.20
C ASN A 72 -25.57 -11.97 20.71
N SER A 73 -25.89 -12.86 21.66
CA SER A 73 -27.08 -13.73 21.82
C SER A 73 -27.54 -14.57 20.63
#